data_AF-A0A7K3XKS6-F1
#
_entry.id   AF-A0A7K3XKS6-F1
#
_cell.length_a   1.000
_cell.length_b   1.000
_cell.length_c   1.000
_cell.angle_alpha   90.00
_cell.angle_beta   90.00
_cell.angle_gamma   90.00
#
_symmetry.space_group_name_H-M   'P 1'
#
loop_
_entity.id
_entity.type
_entity.pdbx_description
1 polymer ?
#
loop_
_entity_poly.entity_id
_entity_poly.type
_entity_poly.pdbx_seq_one_letter_code
_entity_poly.pdbx_strand_id
1 'polypeptide(L)'
;MMHPILSENIQIVGKPYSDLHFLLDCFAELLESNNEKELIAYIPWINAEVALPPPELEQKTIHLYSICFQLLNLCEVNWAVQSRRKKQQLKGSQSVNGS
;
A
#
# COMPACT_ATOMS: atom_id res chain seq x y z
N MET A 1 12.86 -2.01 -8.20
CA MET A 1 13.55 -2.69 -7.09
C MET A 1 12.78 -2.35 -5.83
N MET A 2 12.38 -3.33 -5.02
CA MET A 2 11.51 -3.09 -3.86
C MET A 2 12.31 -2.46 -2.70
N HIS A 3 11.76 -1.46 -2.03
CA HIS A 3 12.41 -0.79 -0.90
C HIS A 3 12.67 -1.79 0.25
N PRO A 4 13.82 -1.72 0.95
CA PRO A 4 14.15 -2.64 2.05
C PRO A 4 13.08 -2.72 3.14
N ILE A 5 12.62 -1.56 3.64
CA ILE A 5 11.53 -1.49 4.64
C ILE A 5 10.24 -2.15 4.15
N LEU A 6 9.86 -2.03 2.88
CA LEU A 6 8.65 -2.67 2.36
C LEU A 6 8.81 -4.18 2.33
N SER A 7 9.99 -4.65 1.93
CA SER A 7 10.35 -6.07 1.92
C SER A 7 10.29 -6.68 3.33
N GLU A 8 10.83 -5.97 4.33
CA GLU A 8 10.79 -6.36 5.73
C GLU A 8 9.35 -6.42 6.27
N ASN A 9 8.52 -5.41 5.99
CA ASN A 9 7.12 -5.40 6.42
C ASN A 9 6.29 -6.53 5.80
N ILE A 10 6.58 -6.90 4.55
CA ILE A 10 5.98 -8.08 3.92
C ILE A 10 6.38 -9.36 4.67
N GLN A 11 7.61 -9.48 5.16
CA GLN A 11 8.02 -10.66 5.93
C GLN A 11 7.39 -10.70 7.33
N ILE A 12 7.29 -9.55 8.01
CA ILE A 12 6.81 -9.47 9.40
C ILE A 12 5.28 -9.50 9.48
N VAL A 13 4.59 -8.72 8.65
CA VAL A 13 3.13 -8.51 8.72
C VAL A 13 2.40 -9.20 7.57
N GLY A 14 3.02 -9.32 6.40
CA GLY A 14 2.48 -10.09 5.28
C GLY A 14 1.58 -9.29 4.36
N LYS A 15 0.36 -9.82 4.16
CA LYS A 15 -0.55 -9.44 3.07
C LYS A 15 -0.81 -7.92 2.90
N PRO A 16 -0.99 -7.09 3.94
CA PRO A 16 -1.37 -5.70 3.69
C PRO A 16 -0.26 -4.92 2.98
N TYR A 17 1.01 -5.25 3.23
CA TYR A 17 2.14 -4.60 2.56
C TYR A 17 2.44 -5.18 1.17
N SER A 18 2.08 -6.44 0.92
CA SER A 18 2.08 -6.99 -0.44
C SER A 18 1.01 -6.33 -1.30
N ASP A 19 -0.19 -6.13 -0.75
CA ASP A 19 -1.27 -5.41 -1.43
C ASP A 19 -0.88 -3.94 -1.66
N LEU A 20 -0.23 -3.30 -0.69
CA LEU A 20 0.28 -1.94 -0.84
C LEU A 20 1.30 -1.84 -1.98
N HIS A 21 2.27 -2.76 -2.05
CA HIS A 21 3.26 -2.76 -3.13
C HIS A 21 2.58 -2.78 -4.51
N PHE A 22 1.62 -3.69 -4.70
CA PHE A 22 0.85 -3.79 -5.93
C PHE A 22 0.10 -2.49 -6.25
N LEU A 23 -0.56 -1.87 -5.28
CA LEU A 23 -1.31 -0.63 -5.50
C LEU A 23 -0.38 0.55 -5.83
N LEU A 24 0.81 0.61 -5.23
CA LEU A 24 1.79 1.65 -5.56
C LEU A 24 2.35 1.47 -6.98
N ASP A 25 2.56 0.23 -7.43
CA ASP A 25 2.95 -0.05 -8.82
C ASP A 25 1.86 0.37 -9.80
N CYS A 26 0.59 0.03 -9.54
CA CYS A 26 -0.54 0.51 -10.35
C CYS A 26 -0.65 2.04 -10.34
N PHE A 27 -0.37 2.68 -9.20
CA PHE A 27 -0.39 4.14 -9.10
C PHE A 27 0.74 4.77 -9.92
N ALA A 28 1.94 4.17 -9.93
CA ALA A 28 3.04 4.59 -10.78
C ALA A 28 2.69 4.49 -12.28
N GLU A 29 2.10 3.37 -12.71
CA GLU A 29 1.61 3.20 -14.09
C GLU A 29 0.57 4.26 -14.47
N LEU A 30 -0.35 4.58 -13.54
CA LEU A 30 -1.33 5.64 -13.75
C LEU A 30 -0.68 7.01 -13.93
N LEU A 31 0.31 7.36 -13.10
CA LEU A 31 1.05 8.62 -13.24
C LEU A 31 1.78 8.71 -14.58
N GLU A 32 2.43 7.62 -15.01
CA GLU A 32 3.10 7.57 -16.32
C GLU A 32 2.08 7.76 -17.46
N SER A 33 0.92 7.12 -17.39
CA SER A 33 -0.15 7.25 -18.40
C SER A 33 -0.78 8.64 -18.48
N ASN A 34 -0.68 9.45 -17.42
CA ASN A 34 -1.20 10.82 -17.34
C ASN A 34 -0.12 11.89 -17.54
N ASN A 35 1.02 11.53 -18.14
CA ASN A 35 2.15 12.44 -18.37
C ASN A 35 2.78 13.01 -17.08
N GLU A 36 2.61 12.35 -15.92
CA GLU A 36 3.17 12.76 -14.63
C GLU A 36 4.32 11.84 -14.17
N LYS A 37 5.07 11.28 -15.12
CA LYS A 37 6.14 10.31 -14.84
C LYS A 37 7.20 10.81 -13.85
N GLU A 38 7.48 12.12 -13.85
CA GLU A 38 8.40 12.77 -12.93
C GLU A 38 8.02 12.58 -11.45
N LEU A 39 6.73 12.41 -11.15
CA LEU A 39 6.24 12.20 -9.79
C LEU A 39 6.57 10.80 -9.24
N ILE A 40 6.82 9.83 -10.12
CA ILE A 40 7.09 8.44 -9.73
C ILE A 40 8.34 8.35 -8.87
N ALA A 41 9.34 9.21 -9.10
CA ALA A 41 10.57 9.27 -8.31
C ALA A 41 10.33 9.65 -6.84
N TYR A 42 9.17 10.23 -6.52
CA TYR A 42 8.78 10.63 -5.17
C TYR A 42 7.83 9.63 -4.52
N ILE A 43 7.47 8.51 -5.16
CA ILE A 43 6.62 7.50 -4.52
C ILE A 43 7.38 6.84 -3.35
N PRO A 44 6.86 6.96 -2.10
CA PRO A 44 7.46 6.29 -0.95
C PRO A 44 7.37 4.77 -1.09
N TRP A 45 8.28 4.05 -0.42
CA TRP A 45 8.34 2.57 -0.39
C TRP A 45 8.62 1.87 -1.74
N ILE A 46 8.60 2.59 -2.87
CA ILE A 46 9.17 2.13 -4.14
C ILE A 46 10.57 2.72 -4.31
N ASN A 47 10.76 3.99 -3.96
CA ASN A 47 12.06 4.67 -4.06
C ASN A 47 12.78 4.67 -2.71
N ALA A 48 14.03 4.21 -2.70
CA ALA A 48 14.87 4.12 -1.49
C ALA A 48 15.26 5.49 -0.91
N GLU A 49 15.41 6.48 -1.78
CA GLU A 49 15.69 7.85 -1.41
C GLU A 49 14.70 8.73 -2.16
N VAL A 50 14.08 9.67 -1.45
CA VAL A 50 13.21 10.67 -2.06
C VAL A 50 13.93 12.02 -1.97
N ALA A 51 14.37 12.52 -3.13
CA ALA A 51 14.99 13.83 -3.22
C ALA A 51 13.98 14.93 -2.88
N LEU A 52 14.49 16.10 -2.48
CA LEU A 52 13.64 17.28 -2.34
C LEU A 52 13.06 17.63 -3.73
N PRO A 53 11.72 17.71 -3.88
CA PRO A 53 11.13 18.07 -5.16
C PRO A 53 11.48 19.52 -5.53
N PRO A 54 11.63 19.83 -6.83
CA PRO A 54 11.76 21.21 -7.27
C PRO A 54 10.46 21.98 -6.98
N PRO A 55 10.50 23.32 -6.87
CA PRO A 55 9.34 24.14 -6.48
C PRO A 55 8.08 23.87 -7.31
N GLU A 56 8.23 23.62 -8.62
CA GLU A 56 7.12 23.31 -9.52
C GLU A 56 6.39 22.00 -9.21
N LEU A 57 7.04 21.05 -8.51
CA LEU A 57 6.47 19.76 -8.13
C LEU A 57 6.08 19.66 -6.66
N GLU A 58 6.37 20.69 -5.86
CA GLU A 58 6.15 20.65 -4.40
C GLU A 58 4.69 20.29 -4.06
N GLN A 59 3.72 21.02 -4.62
CA GLN A 59 2.30 20.78 -4.35
C GLN A 59 1.84 19.40 -4.85
N LYS A 60 2.28 18.98 -6.03
CA LYS A 60 1.93 17.67 -6.58
C LYS A 60 2.52 16.54 -5.73
N THR A 61 3.73 16.72 -5.22
CA THR A 61 4.41 15.75 -4.35
C THR A 61 3.69 15.62 -3.00
N ILE A 62 3.24 16.73 -2.41
CA ILE A 62 2.39 16.71 -1.20
C ILE A 62 1.09 15.92 -1.46
N HIS A 63 0.45 16.13 -2.61
CA HIS A 63 -0.77 15.39 -2.96
C HIS A 63 -0.50 13.91 -3.19
N LEU A 64 0.60 13.57 -3.88
CA LEU A 64 1.07 12.21 -4.08
C LEU A 64 1.29 11.50 -2.74
N TYR A 65 1.93 12.15 -1.76
CA TYR A 65 2.10 11.56 -0.42
C TYR A 65 0.75 11.29 0.25
N SER A 66 -0.21 12.20 0.15
CA SER A 66 -1.56 12.00 0.68
C SER A 66 -2.20 10.74 0.09
N ILE A 67 -2.12 10.54 -1.23
CA ILE A 67 -2.62 9.34 -1.90
C ILE A 67 -1.89 8.09 -1.40
N CYS A 68 -0.56 8.13 -1.31
CA CYS A 68 0.24 7.01 -0.82
C CYS A 68 -0.15 6.60 0.62
N PHE A 69 -0.39 7.57 1.51
CA PHE A 69 -0.91 7.30 2.85
C PHE A 69 -2.33 6.73 2.85
N GLN A 70 -3.20 7.20 1.95
CA GLN A 70 -4.54 6.65 1.79
C GLN A 70 -4.51 5.19 1.31
N LEU A 71 -3.61 4.84 0.39
CA LEU A 71 -3.41 3.46 -0.06
C LEU A 71 -2.91 2.55 1.07
N LEU A 72 -1.96 3.01 1.87
CA LEU A 72 -1.50 2.31 3.07
C LEU A 72 -2.67 2.03 4.03
N ASN A 73 -3.42 3.08 4.39
CA ASN A 73 -4.56 2.96 5.27
C ASN A 73 -5.62 1.99 4.73
N LEU A 74 -5.91 2.06 3.42
CA LEU A 74 -6.84 1.16 2.75
C LEU A 74 -6.42 -0.30 2.92
N CYS A 75 -5.15 -0.62 2.67
CA CYS A 75 -4.62 -1.97 2.81
C CYS A 75 -4.71 -2.48 4.25
N GLU A 76 -4.28 -1.68 5.23
CA GLU A 76 -4.27 -2.06 6.63
C GLU A 76 -5.68 -2.26 7.20
N VAL A 77 -6.60 -1.33 6.91
CA VAL A 77 -7.99 -1.41 7.35
C VAL A 77 -8.70 -2.59 6.68
N ASN A 78 -8.50 -2.78 5.37
CA ASN A 78 -9.08 -3.91 4.63
C ASN A 78 -8.61 -5.25 5.22
N TRP A 79 -7.31 -5.38 5.50
CA TRP A 79 -6.78 -6.56 6.19
C TRP A 79 -7.46 -6.77 7.53
N ALA A 80 -7.57 -5.73 8.37
CA ALA A 80 -8.15 -5.82 9.70
C ALA A 80 -9.59 -6.33 9.67
N VAL A 81 -10.37 -5.85 8.71
CA VAL A 81 -11.75 -6.29 8.48
C VAL A 81 -11.78 -7.76 8.01
N GLN A 82 -10.98 -8.13 7.01
CA GLN A 82 -10.98 -9.49 6.45
C GLN A 82 -10.54 -10.53 7.47
N SER A 83 -9.52 -10.22 8.28
CA SER A 83 -9.02 -11.15 9.29
C SER A 83 -9.99 -11.34 10.45
N ARG A 84 -10.76 -10.30 10.81
CA ARG A 84 -11.87 -10.46 11.75
C ARG A 84 -12.95 -11.38 11.18
N ARG A 85 -13.33 -11.21 9.90
CA ARG A 85 -14.31 -12.07 9.21
C ARG A 85 -13.87 -13.52 9.15
N LYS A 86 -12.61 -13.78 8.79
CA LYS A 86 -12.04 -15.14 8.74
C LYS A 86 -12.08 -15.82 10.11
N LYS A 87 -11.73 -15.11 11.18
CA LYS A 87 -11.83 -15.63 12.56
C LYS A 87 -13.27 -15.97 12.96
N GLN A 88 -14.25 -15.17 12.53
CA GLN A 88 -15.67 -15.42 12.82
C GLN A 88 -16.22 -16.63 12.05
N GLN A 89 -15.88 -16.77 10.76
CA GLN A 89 -16.30 -17.93 9.95
C GLN A 89 -15.74 -19.24 10.48
N LEU A 90 -14.48 -19.25 10.94
CA LEU A 90 -13.86 -20.43 11.56
C LEU A 90 -14.55 -20.81 12.88
N LYS A 91 -14.91 -19.83 13.72
CA LYS A 91 -15.67 -20.07 14.95
C LYS A 91 -17.09 -20.57 14.68
N GLY A 92 -17.78 -19.99 13.70
CA GLY A 92 -19.14 -20.41 13.32
C GLY A 92 -19.19 -21.85 12.79
N SER A 93 -18.18 -22.28 12.02
CA SER A 93 -18.10 -23.65 11.48
C SER A 93 -17.83 -24.72 12.54
N GLN A 94 -17.15 -24.38 13.65
CA GLN A 94 -16.95 -25.32 14.77
C GLN A 94 -18.22 -25.49 15.63
N SER A 95 -19.15 -24.55 15.58
CA SER A 95 -20.41 -24.61 16.36
C SER A 95 -21.49 -25.48 15.71
N VAL A 96 -21.35 -25.86 14.43
CA VAL A 96 -22.35 -26.66 13.68
C VAL A 96 -22.02 -28.15 13.59
N ASN A 97 -20.82 -28.59 14.02
CA ASN A 97 -20.43 -30.01 14.03
C ASN A 97 -20.70 -30.73 15.37
N GLY A 98 -21.48 -30.11 16.26
CA GLY A 98 -21.99 -30.74 17.49
C GLY A 98 -23.48 -31.02 17.38
N SER A 99 -23.87 -32.05 16.65
CA SER A 99 -25.24 -32.61 16.62
C SER A 99 -25.17 -34.10 16.35
#